data_AF-A0A2G2LQS0-F1
#
_entry.id   AF-A0A2G2LQS0-F1
#
_cell.length_a   1.000
_cell.length_b   1.000
_cell.length_c   1.000
_cell.angle_alpha   90.00
_cell.angle_beta   90.00
_cell.angle_gamma   90.00
#
_symmetry.space_group_name_H-M   'P 1'
#
loop_
_entity.id
_entity.type
_entity.pdbx_description
1 polymer ?
#
loop_
_entity_poly.entity_id
_entity_poly.type
_entity_poly.pdbx_seq_one_letter_code
_entity_poly.pdbx_strand_id
1 'polypeptide(L)'
;MALAACGGGGSNDATRSSAERDDDMAMGDPKAPIVMIEYASLTCPHCADFHEEVFPELKKKYIDTGKVRFVFRQFPTPPVPYAVGGEAVARCAGPDKYFDLLDILYEKQRYWVTSNNPRKALMEMAATAGINQADFDACVSDEANIKRIQEVSKIARDEFKITGTPSFVINGKLRPRVRDLESFEEIFNPILGIKPEPKPAPDAEAAPEPEAEDH
;
A
#
# COMPACT_ATOMS: atom_id res chain seq x y z
N MET A 1 41.03 -4.82 -41.31
CA MET A 1 41.12 -3.91 -40.15
C MET A 1 40.02 -4.31 -39.18
N ALA A 2 40.39 -4.97 -38.09
CA ALA A 2 39.53 -5.18 -36.94
C ALA A 2 39.76 -4.06 -35.92
N LEU A 3 38.91 -4.03 -34.87
CA LEU A 3 38.78 -3.10 -33.72
C LEU A 3 37.53 -2.20 -33.87
N ALA A 4 36.64 -2.05 -32.89
CA ALA A 4 36.43 -2.66 -31.59
C ALA A 4 35.00 -2.29 -31.11
N ALA A 5 34.48 -3.04 -30.15
CA ALA A 5 33.16 -2.88 -29.55
C ALA A 5 33.15 -1.99 -28.29
N CYS A 6 31.92 -1.66 -27.86
CA CYS A 6 31.43 -1.45 -26.49
C CYS A 6 31.55 -0.08 -25.77
N GLY A 7 30.42 0.27 -25.14
CA GLY A 7 30.23 1.22 -24.03
C GLY A 7 28.77 1.66 -23.99
N GLY A 8 27.84 1.14 -23.17
CA GLY A 8 27.98 0.59 -21.82
C GLY A 8 27.52 1.65 -20.81
N GLY A 9 26.20 1.76 -20.60
CA GLY A 9 25.59 2.61 -19.58
C GLY A 9 24.50 1.83 -18.86
N GLY A 10 24.89 1.02 -17.87
CA GLY A 10 23.98 0.28 -17.01
C GLY A 10 23.61 1.09 -15.77
N SER A 11 22.38 0.90 -15.29
CA SER A 11 21.97 1.14 -13.90
C SER A 11 20.80 0.21 -13.56
N ASN A 12 21.16 -0.99 -13.07
CA ASN A 12 20.38 -1.89 -12.21
C ASN A 12 19.00 -2.42 -12.67
N ASP A 13 18.98 -3.23 -13.73
CA ASP A 13 17.92 -4.25 -13.89
C ASP A 13 18.19 -5.46 -12.97
N ALA A 14 17.98 -5.25 -11.67
CA ALA A 14 17.68 -6.35 -10.76
C ALA A 14 16.23 -6.75 -11.05
N THR A 15 16.05 -7.75 -11.92
CA THR A 15 14.78 -8.23 -12.50
C THR A 15 13.57 -8.04 -11.60
N ARG A 16 12.87 -6.91 -11.80
CA ARG A 16 11.55 -6.62 -11.23
C ARG A 16 10.55 -7.65 -11.75
N SER A 17 9.50 -7.90 -10.97
CA SER A 17 8.42 -8.78 -11.43
C SER A 17 7.71 -8.18 -12.64
N SER A 18 7.26 -9.02 -13.56
CA SER A 18 6.46 -8.59 -14.72
C SER A 18 5.10 -7.98 -14.34
N ALA A 19 4.69 -8.08 -13.07
CA ALA A 19 3.49 -7.44 -12.56
C ALA A 19 3.72 -5.97 -12.16
N GLU A 20 4.96 -5.55 -11.92
CA GLU A 20 5.35 -4.18 -11.59
C GLU A 20 5.39 -3.30 -12.85
N ARG A 21 5.13 -2.01 -12.68
CA ARG A 21 5.34 -0.95 -13.67
C ARG A 21 6.56 -0.15 -13.28
N ASP A 22 7.21 0.47 -14.26
CA ASP A 22 8.46 1.22 -14.03
C ASP A 22 8.31 2.38 -13.04
N ASP A 23 7.12 2.95 -12.96
CA ASP A 23 6.75 4.08 -12.13
C ASP A 23 6.01 3.71 -10.83
N ASP A 24 5.89 2.41 -10.53
CA ASP A 24 5.27 1.96 -9.29
C ASP A 24 6.09 2.41 -8.07
N MET A 25 5.38 2.81 -7.00
CA MET A 25 5.99 2.98 -5.69
C MET A 25 5.90 1.66 -4.96
N ALA A 26 7.05 1.15 -4.54
CA ALA A 26 7.13 -0.22 -4.05
C ALA A 26 8.32 -0.40 -3.10
N MET A 27 8.15 -1.25 -2.08
CA MET A 27 9.17 -1.61 -1.08
C MET A 27 9.46 -3.12 -1.05
N GLY A 28 10.51 -3.53 -0.35
CA GLY A 28 10.96 -4.93 -0.29
C GLY A 28 11.90 -5.32 -1.43
N ASP A 29 12.41 -6.57 -1.39
CA ASP A 29 13.38 -7.09 -2.35
C ASP A 29 12.76 -7.19 -3.76
N PRO A 30 13.33 -6.57 -4.82
CA PRO A 30 12.85 -6.71 -6.20
C PRO A 30 12.87 -8.16 -6.72
N LYS A 31 13.64 -9.05 -6.08
CA LYS A 31 13.72 -10.49 -6.40
C LYS A 31 12.83 -11.37 -5.51
N ALA A 32 11.99 -10.77 -4.67
CA ALA A 32 11.08 -11.52 -3.82
C ALA A 32 10.20 -12.47 -4.66
N PRO A 33 9.97 -13.72 -4.21
CA PRO A 33 9.18 -14.71 -4.94
C PRO A 33 7.68 -14.34 -5.04
N ILE A 34 7.23 -13.40 -4.21
CA ILE A 34 5.85 -12.93 -4.17
C ILE A 34 5.84 -11.44 -4.46
N VAL A 35 5.01 -11.01 -5.41
CA VAL A 35 4.67 -9.62 -5.64
C VAL A 35 3.23 -9.38 -5.24
N MET A 36 3.06 -8.52 -4.26
CA MET A 36 1.77 -8.11 -3.70
C MET A 36 1.50 -6.67 -4.10
N ILE A 37 0.50 -6.49 -4.97
CA ILE A 37 0.02 -5.18 -5.38
C ILE A 37 -1.26 -4.89 -4.60
N GLU A 38 -1.27 -3.84 -3.81
CA GLU A 38 -2.47 -3.30 -3.21
C GLU A 38 -3.03 -2.18 -4.08
N TYR A 39 -4.32 -2.30 -4.40
CA TYR A 39 -5.12 -1.18 -4.90
C TYR A 39 -5.92 -0.59 -3.75
N ALA A 40 -5.58 0.63 -3.36
CA ALA A 40 -6.14 1.28 -2.18
C ALA A 40 -6.44 2.77 -2.42
N SER A 41 -7.19 3.34 -1.48
CA SER A 41 -7.50 4.77 -1.44
C SER A 41 -7.13 5.33 -0.08
N LEU A 42 -6.46 6.48 -0.09
CA LEU A 42 -6.17 7.25 1.12
C LEU A 42 -7.42 7.75 1.87
N THR A 43 -8.60 7.72 1.25
CA THR A 43 -9.88 8.07 1.91
C THR A 43 -10.71 6.85 2.30
N CYS A 44 -10.24 5.62 2.05
CA CYS A 44 -10.98 4.41 2.39
C CYS A 44 -10.68 3.99 3.84
N PRO A 45 -11.69 3.91 4.73
CA PRO A 45 -11.49 3.46 6.11
C PRO A 45 -10.87 2.07 6.20
N HIS A 46 -11.35 1.11 5.41
CA HIS A 46 -10.79 -0.25 5.41
C HIS A 46 -9.35 -0.33 4.90
N CYS A 47 -8.88 0.64 4.11
CA CYS A 47 -7.46 0.73 3.77
C CYS A 47 -6.66 1.24 4.96
N ALA A 48 -7.19 2.21 5.71
CA ALA A 48 -6.55 2.65 6.96
C ALA A 48 -6.50 1.52 7.99
N ASP A 49 -7.62 0.81 8.22
CA ASP A 49 -7.67 -0.35 9.12
C ASP A 49 -6.61 -1.40 8.73
N PHE A 50 -6.48 -1.72 7.43
CA PHE A 50 -5.45 -2.64 6.94
C PHE A 50 -4.04 -2.13 7.24
N HIS A 51 -3.75 -0.86 6.95
CA HIS A 51 -2.43 -0.26 7.17
C HIS A 51 -2.07 -0.10 8.66
N GLU A 52 -3.06 0.05 9.53
CA GLU A 52 -2.88 0.15 10.98
C GLU A 52 -2.73 -1.22 11.65
N GLU A 53 -3.58 -2.18 11.28
CA GLU A 53 -3.74 -3.43 12.05
C GLU A 53 -2.98 -4.63 11.44
N VAL A 54 -2.87 -4.71 10.11
CA VAL A 54 -2.37 -5.92 9.41
C VAL A 54 -1.03 -5.68 8.73
N PHE A 55 -0.89 -4.53 8.05
CA PHE A 55 0.29 -4.21 7.27
C PHE A 55 1.60 -4.20 8.09
N PRO A 56 1.66 -3.72 9.35
CA PRO A 56 2.91 -3.71 10.12
C PRO A 56 3.49 -5.12 10.35
N GLU A 57 2.63 -6.08 10.67
CA GLU A 57 3.05 -7.47 10.87
C GLU A 57 3.42 -8.13 9.53
N LEU A 58 2.62 -7.91 8.49
CA LEU A 58 2.91 -8.39 7.14
C LEU A 58 4.27 -7.87 6.66
N LYS A 59 4.52 -6.57 6.83
CA LYS A 59 5.78 -5.92 6.47
C LYS A 59 6.95 -6.57 7.20
N LYS A 60 6.88 -6.67 8.53
CA LYS A 60 7.94 -7.28 9.34
C LYS A 60 8.21 -8.73 8.96
N LYS A 61 7.18 -9.55 8.74
CA LYS A 61 7.30 -11.00 8.51
C LYS A 61 7.71 -11.34 7.09
N TYR A 62 7.27 -10.56 6.10
CA TYR A 62 7.38 -10.91 4.68
C TYR A 62 8.10 -9.87 3.82
N ILE A 63 7.86 -8.57 4.00
CA ILE A 63 8.49 -7.54 3.16
C ILE A 63 9.94 -7.32 3.58
N ASP A 64 10.16 -7.07 4.87
CA ASP A 64 11.49 -6.78 5.44
C ASP A 64 12.42 -8.01 5.39
N THR A 65 11.85 -9.22 5.24
CA THR A 65 12.60 -10.47 5.10
C THR A 65 12.83 -10.89 3.64
N GLY A 66 12.47 -10.04 2.67
CA GLY A 66 12.70 -10.27 1.24
C GLY A 66 11.78 -11.34 0.60
N LYS A 67 10.70 -11.74 1.29
CA LYS A 67 9.76 -12.76 0.79
C LYS A 67 8.65 -12.15 -0.07
N VAL A 68 8.29 -10.90 0.21
CA VAL A 68 7.25 -10.15 -0.52
C VAL A 68 7.83 -8.83 -1.02
N ARG A 69 7.60 -8.57 -2.30
CA ARG A 69 7.71 -7.28 -2.95
C ARG A 69 6.35 -6.60 -2.87
N PHE A 70 6.26 -5.49 -2.14
CA PHE A 70 5.00 -4.75 -1.99
C PHE A 70 4.95 -3.56 -2.91
N VAL A 71 3.82 -3.40 -3.60
CA VAL A 71 3.52 -2.31 -4.52
C VAL A 71 2.21 -1.68 -4.10
N PHE A 72 2.20 -0.35 -3.96
CA PHE A 72 0.98 0.39 -3.69
C PHE A 72 0.49 1.10 -4.96
N ARG A 73 -0.77 0.86 -5.34
CA ARG A 73 -1.41 1.45 -6.52
C ARG A 73 -2.70 2.16 -6.15
N GLN A 74 -2.89 3.31 -6.77
CA GLN A 74 -3.97 4.23 -6.43
C GLN A 74 -5.29 3.77 -7.04
N PHE A 75 -6.30 3.62 -6.20
CA PHE A 75 -7.69 3.43 -6.60
C PHE A 75 -8.57 4.41 -5.82
N PRO A 76 -8.62 5.69 -6.22
CA PRO A 76 -9.32 6.72 -5.46
C PRO A 76 -10.80 6.39 -5.25
N THR A 77 -11.23 6.40 -3.99
CA THR A 77 -12.63 6.29 -3.59
C THR A 77 -13.16 7.64 -3.06
N PRO A 78 -14.48 7.82 -2.91
CA PRO A 78 -15.03 9.05 -2.35
C PRO A 78 -14.46 9.38 -0.95
N PRO A 79 -14.24 10.67 -0.61
CA PRO A 79 -14.30 11.83 -1.50
C PRO A 79 -13.10 11.88 -2.47
N VAL A 80 -13.37 11.70 -3.78
CA VAL A 80 -12.32 11.49 -4.80
C VAL A 80 -11.28 12.61 -4.86
N PRO A 81 -11.62 13.91 -4.75
CA PRO A 81 -10.62 14.98 -4.77
C PRO A 81 -9.60 14.86 -3.63
N TYR A 82 -10.00 14.33 -2.47
CA TYR A 82 -9.10 14.19 -1.32
C TYR A 82 -8.19 12.98 -1.48
N ALA A 83 -8.72 11.86 -1.98
CA ALA A 83 -7.90 10.70 -2.33
C ALA A 83 -6.86 11.07 -3.39
N VAL A 84 -7.26 11.74 -4.47
CA VAL A 84 -6.33 12.18 -5.53
C VAL A 84 -5.31 13.18 -4.98
N GLY A 85 -5.73 14.17 -4.18
CA GLY A 85 -4.82 15.16 -3.59
C GLY A 85 -3.79 14.52 -2.64
N GLY A 86 -4.23 13.61 -1.77
CA GLY A 86 -3.34 12.87 -0.88
C GLY A 86 -2.30 12.05 -1.63
N GLU A 87 -2.72 11.32 -2.66
CA GLU A 87 -1.82 10.52 -3.49
C GLU A 87 -0.85 11.40 -4.30
N ALA A 88 -1.33 12.53 -4.80
CA ALA A 88 -0.51 13.45 -5.55
C ALA A 88 0.65 13.97 -4.69
N VAL A 89 0.35 14.37 -3.45
CA VAL A 89 1.33 14.84 -2.47
C VAL A 89 2.27 13.71 -2.04
N ALA A 90 1.75 12.52 -1.74
CA ALA A 90 2.56 11.36 -1.37
C ALA A 90 3.60 11.05 -2.45
N ARG A 91 3.19 10.98 -3.71
CA ARG A 91 4.10 10.68 -4.83
C ARG A 91 5.12 11.77 -5.08
N CYS A 92 4.72 13.02 -4.92
CA CYS A 92 5.59 14.18 -5.08
C CYS A 92 6.74 14.20 -4.05
N ALA A 93 6.56 13.56 -2.90
CA ALA A 93 7.62 13.38 -1.90
C ALA A 93 8.80 12.52 -2.41
N GLY A 94 8.62 11.78 -3.50
CA GLY A 94 9.61 10.89 -4.09
C GLY A 94 9.61 9.49 -3.45
N PRO A 95 10.30 8.52 -4.09
CA PRO A 95 10.28 7.11 -3.66
C PRO A 95 10.83 6.90 -2.25
N ASP A 96 11.80 7.70 -1.82
CA ASP A 96 12.43 7.57 -0.50
C ASP A 96 11.50 7.93 0.66
N LYS A 97 10.49 8.78 0.42
CA LYS A 97 9.55 9.27 1.44
C LYS A 97 8.11 8.81 1.22
N TYR A 98 7.85 8.14 0.10
CA TYR A 98 6.49 7.80 -0.31
C TYR A 98 5.75 7.01 0.76
N PHE A 99 6.36 5.94 1.26
CA PHE A 99 5.73 5.06 2.24
C PHE A 99 5.67 5.67 3.64
N ASP A 100 6.68 6.43 4.05
CA ASP A 100 6.63 7.16 5.33
C ASP A 100 5.46 8.14 5.34
N LEU A 101 5.26 8.89 4.25
CA LEU A 101 4.13 9.80 4.13
C LEU A 101 2.80 9.05 3.97
N LEU A 102 2.77 7.93 3.25
CA LEU A 102 1.59 7.08 3.15
C LEU A 102 1.13 6.58 4.53
N ASP A 103 2.07 6.11 5.35
CA ASP A 103 1.81 5.63 6.71
C ASP A 103 1.23 6.77 7.58
N ILE A 104 1.82 7.97 7.54
CA ILE A 104 1.28 9.15 8.26
C ILE A 104 -0.14 9.49 7.80
N LEU A 105 -0.41 9.43 6.49
CA LEU A 105 -1.71 9.74 5.93
C LEU A 105 -2.78 8.71 6.31
N TYR A 106 -2.42 7.44 6.45
CA TYR A 106 -3.32 6.42 6.98
C TYR A 106 -3.51 6.53 8.50
N GLU A 107 -2.43 6.68 9.27
CA GLU A 107 -2.49 6.86 10.73
C GLU A 107 -3.37 8.07 11.12
N LYS A 108 -3.29 9.15 10.34
CA LYS A 108 -4.08 10.37 10.56
C LYS A 108 -5.29 10.47 9.64
N GLN A 109 -5.73 9.39 8.98
CA GLN A 109 -6.79 9.42 7.97
C GLN A 109 -8.03 10.15 8.46
N ARG A 110 -8.54 9.73 9.61
CA ARG A 110 -9.75 10.33 10.20
C ARG A 110 -9.57 11.83 10.42
N TYR A 111 -8.41 12.27 10.88
CA TYR A 111 -8.14 13.68 11.14
C TYR A 111 -8.19 14.52 9.85
N TRP A 112 -7.47 14.13 8.80
CA TRP A 112 -7.36 14.99 7.62
C TRP A 112 -8.55 14.84 6.67
N VAL A 113 -9.10 13.63 6.50
CA VAL A 113 -10.23 13.39 5.56
C VAL A 113 -11.52 14.04 6.06
N THR A 114 -11.80 14.00 7.37
CA THR A 114 -13.03 14.57 7.95
C THR A 114 -12.85 15.97 8.52
N SER A 115 -11.70 16.61 8.29
CA SER A 115 -11.44 17.98 8.73
C SER A 115 -12.44 18.96 8.09
N ASN A 116 -12.75 20.06 8.79
CA ASN A 116 -13.46 21.19 8.18
C ASN A 116 -12.64 21.87 7.06
N ASN A 117 -11.32 21.63 7.01
CA ASN A 117 -10.46 22.04 5.91
C ASN A 117 -9.46 20.91 5.58
N PRO A 118 -9.88 19.90 4.79
CA PRO A 118 -9.06 18.73 4.46
C PRO A 118 -7.77 19.09 3.72
N ARG A 119 -7.81 20.12 2.86
CA ARG A 119 -6.60 20.61 2.17
C ARG A 119 -5.56 21.12 3.16
N LYS A 120 -5.95 21.91 4.16
CA LYS A 120 -5.04 22.42 5.19
C LYS A 120 -4.50 21.28 6.06
N ALA A 121 -5.37 20.36 6.48
CA ALA A 121 -4.94 19.21 7.28
C ALA A 121 -3.96 18.31 6.50
N LEU A 122 -4.21 18.08 5.20
CA LEU A 122 -3.30 17.34 4.34
C LEU A 122 -1.93 18.06 4.20
N MET A 123 -1.93 19.38 4.05
CA MET A 123 -0.69 20.18 4.02
C MET A 123 0.10 20.07 5.33
N GLU A 124 -0.59 20.07 6.48
CA GLU A 124 0.05 19.87 7.79
C GLU A 124 0.71 18.49 7.89
N MET A 125 0.08 17.43 7.37
CA MET A 125 0.69 16.10 7.31
C MET A 125 1.89 16.09 6.36
N ALA A 126 1.76 16.68 5.17
CA ALA A 126 2.83 16.78 4.18
C ALA A 126 4.07 17.54 4.73
N ALA A 127 3.85 18.58 5.55
CA ALA A 127 4.91 19.33 6.19
C ALA A 127 5.78 18.47 7.12
N THR A 128 5.22 17.43 7.75
CA THR A 128 6.00 16.48 8.57
C THR A 128 7.00 15.67 7.74
N ALA A 129 6.73 15.47 6.45
CA ALA A 129 7.64 14.86 5.48
C ALA A 129 8.59 15.89 4.80
N GLY A 130 8.56 17.16 5.24
CA GLY A 130 9.39 18.24 4.73
C GLY A 130 8.88 18.91 3.45
N ILE A 131 7.59 18.74 3.10
CA ILE A 131 6.96 19.41 1.96
C ILE A 131 6.49 20.79 2.41
N ASN A 132 7.06 21.86 1.82
CA ASN A 132 6.63 23.22 2.10
C ASN A 132 5.35 23.58 1.31
N GLN A 133 4.77 24.75 1.56
CA GLN A 133 3.54 25.17 0.90
C GLN A 133 3.66 25.26 -0.63
N ALA A 134 4.76 25.80 -1.15
CA ALA A 134 4.94 25.94 -2.59
C ALA A 134 5.05 24.58 -3.29
N ASP A 135 5.80 23.65 -2.69
CA ASP A 135 5.89 22.28 -3.18
C ASP A 135 4.53 21.58 -3.10
N PHE A 136 3.82 21.70 -1.97
CA PHE A 136 2.47 21.15 -1.82
C PHE A 136 1.51 21.64 -2.92
N ASP A 137 1.49 22.95 -3.17
CA ASP A 137 0.64 23.57 -4.18
C ASP A 137 1.00 23.06 -5.59
N ALA A 138 2.29 22.86 -5.87
CA ALA A 138 2.76 22.24 -7.12
C ALA A 138 2.33 20.76 -7.21
N CYS A 139 2.47 19.98 -6.13
CA CYS A 139 2.13 18.56 -6.12
C CYS A 139 0.64 18.32 -6.40
N VAL A 140 -0.26 19.07 -5.75
CA VAL A 140 -1.72 18.90 -5.91
C VAL A 140 -2.24 19.44 -7.25
N SER A 141 -1.43 20.20 -7.98
CA SER A 141 -1.77 20.73 -9.30
C SER A 141 -1.03 20.04 -10.45
N ASP A 142 -0.21 19.02 -10.17
CA ASP A 142 0.50 18.24 -11.18
C ASP A 142 -0.47 17.37 -12.01
N GLU A 143 -0.82 17.86 -13.19
CA GLU A 143 -1.72 17.18 -14.13
C GLU A 143 -1.20 15.82 -14.57
N ALA A 144 0.12 15.65 -14.72
CA ALA A 144 0.70 14.38 -15.14
C ALA A 144 0.51 13.33 -14.04
N ASN A 145 0.76 13.71 -12.78
CA ASN A 145 0.55 12.83 -11.64
C ASN A 145 -0.95 12.49 -11.45
N ILE A 146 -1.85 13.48 -11.59
CA ILE A 146 -3.30 13.26 -11.51
C ILE A 146 -3.77 12.31 -12.61
N LYS A 147 -3.33 12.49 -13.86
CA LYS A 147 -3.67 11.61 -14.99
C LYS A 147 -3.18 10.19 -14.74
N ARG A 148 -1.96 10.04 -14.20
CA ARG A 148 -1.38 8.74 -13.85
C ARG A 148 -2.21 8.02 -12.79
N ILE A 149 -2.65 8.70 -11.74
CA ILE A 149 -3.55 8.14 -10.71
C ILE A 149 -4.85 7.61 -11.35
N GLN A 150 -5.42 8.38 -12.27
CA GLN A 150 -6.62 7.98 -13.00
C GLN A 150 -6.37 6.74 -13.88
N GLU A 151 -5.26 6.71 -14.62
CA GLU A 151 -4.86 5.59 -15.47
C GLU A 151 -4.63 4.30 -14.67
N VAL A 152 -3.94 4.39 -13.53
CA VAL A 152 -3.74 3.24 -12.62
C VAL A 152 -5.09 2.68 -12.16
N SER A 153 -6.01 3.54 -11.72
CA SER A 153 -7.35 3.12 -11.29
C SER A 153 -8.18 2.53 -12.44
N LYS A 154 -8.04 3.07 -13.66
CA LYS A 154 -8.72 2.55 -14.85
C LYS A 154 -8.23 1.15 -15.18
N ILE A 155 -6.91 0.93 -15.19
CA ILE A 155 -6.34 -0.38 -15.48
C ILE A 155 -6.76 -1.41 -14.42
N ALA A 156 -6.83 -1.02 -13.15
CA ALA A 156 -7.35 -1.89 -12.09
C ALA A 156 -8.78 -2.40 -12.39
N ARG A 157 -9.66 -1.52 -12.89
CA ARG A 157 -11.02 -1.90 -13.31
C ARG A 157 -11.02 -2.74 -14.57
N ASP A 158 -10.19 -2.40 -15.55
CA ASP A 158 -10.22 -3.04 -16.87
C ASP A 158 -9.59 -4.44 -16.84
N GLU A 159 -8.42 -4.60 -16.23
CA GLU A 159 -7.67 -5.87 -16.17
C GLU A 159 -8.18 -6.79 -15.06
N PHE A 160 -8.39 -6.26 -13.86
CA PHE A 160 -8.68 -7.07 -12.68
C PHE A 160 -10.15 -7.01 -12.24
N LYS A 161 -10.98 -6.17 -12.87
CA LYS A 161 -12.39 -5.97 -12.49
C LYS A 161 -12.56 -5.53 -11.04
N ILE A 162 -11.59 -4.77 -10.51
CA ILE A 162 -11.64 -4.22 -9.15
C ILE A 162 -12.76 -3.19 -9.06
N THR A 163 -13.61 -3.31 -8.05
CA THR A 163 -14.75 -2.41 -7.79
C THR A 163 -14.68 -1.74 -6.42
N GLY A 164 -13.69 -2.06 -5.59
CA GLY A 164 -13.55 -1.53 -4.23
C GLY A 164 -12.16 -1.75 -3.65
N THR A 165 -11.93 -1.17 -2.47
CA THR A 165 -10.64 -1.13 -1.79
C THR A 165 -10.74 -1.56 -0.32
N PRO A 166 -9.66 -2.10 0.29
CA PRO A 166 -8.44 -2.53 -0.39
C PRO A 166 -8.71 -3.75 -1.29
N SER A 167 -7.95 -3.87 -2.37
CA SER A 167 -7.96 -5.04 -3.26
C SER A 167 -6.54 -5.50 -3.55
N PHE A 168 -6.28 -6.79 -3.39
CA PHE A 168 -4.93 -7.35 -3.53
C PHE A 168 -4.79 -8.19 -4.79
N VAL A 169 -3.77 -7.88 -5.60
CA VAL A 169 -3.32 -8.70 -6.72
C VAL A 169 -1.99 -9.31 -6.33
N ILE A 170 -1.95 -10.64 -6.21
CA ILE A 170 -0.78 -11.39 -5.76
C ILE A 170 -0.30 -12.29 -6.89
N ASN A 171 0.94 -12.08 -7.35
CA ASN A 171 1.54 -12.74 -8.52
C ASN A 171 0.61 -12.68 -9.75
N GLY A 172 0.13 -11.48 -10.07
CA GLY A 172 -0.68 -11.21 -11.27
C GLY A 172 -2.13 -11.70 -11.21
N LYS A 173 -2.60 -12.19 -10.06
CA LYS A 173 -3.97 -12.67 -9.89
C LYS A 173 -4.68 -11.93 -8.76
N LEU A 174 -5.88 -11.43 -9.04
CA LEU A 174 -6.75 -10.86 -8.00
C LEU A 174 -7.06 -11.92 -6.93
N ARG A 175 -6.96 -11.52 -5.66
CA ARG A 175 -7.26 -12.36 -4.50
C ARG A 175 -8.46 -11.81 -3.77
N PRO A 176 -9.68 -12.31 -4.06
CA PRO A 176 -10.86 -11.90 -3.31
C PRO A 176 -10.76 -12.39 -1.87
N ARG A 177 -11.31 -11.64 -0.92
CA ARG A 177 -11.40 -11.97 0.52
C ARG A 177 -10.10 -11.98 1.31
N VAL A 178 -9.00 -11.43 0.77
CA VAL A 178 -7.80 -11.17 1.57
C VAL A 178 -8.01 -9.90 2.38
N ARG A 179 -7.90 -10.01 3.71
CA ARG A 179 -8.26 -8.93 4.65
C ARG A 179 -7.41 -8.91 5.91
N ASP A 180 -6.99 -10.08 6.37
CA ASP A 180 -6.22 -10.27 7.60
C ASP A 180 -4.94 -11.07 7.31
N LEU A 181 -4.05 -11.15 8.30
CA LEU A 181 -2.79 -11.86 8.16
C LEU A 181 -2.98 -13.32 7.78
N GLU A 182 -3.94 -14.02 8.41
CA GLU A 182 -4.25 -15.44 8.13
C GLU A 182 -4.55 -15.65 6.64
N SER A 183 -5.41 -14.82 6.05
CA SER A 183 -5.76 -14.90 4.62
C SER A 183 -4.58 -14.62 3.67
N PHE A 184 -3.60 -13.80 4.08
CA PHE A 184 -2.34 -13.64 3.33
C PHE A 184 -1.46 -14.89 3.45
N GLU A 185 -1.38 -15.47 4.64
CA GLU A 185 -0.57 -16.65 4.92
C GLU A 185 -1.03 -17.89 4.17
N GLU A 186 -2.35 -18.07 3.99
CA GLU A 186 -2.91 -19.11 3.13
C GLU A 186 -2.37 -19.06 1.70
N ILE A 187 -1.97 -17.87 1.23
CA ILE A 187 -1.42 -17.65 -0.11
C ILE A 187 0.12 -17.70 -0.08
N PHE A 188 0.74 -17.07 0.90
CA PHE A 188 2.19 -16.93 0.97
C PHE A 188 2.88 -18.23 1.37
N ASN A 189 2.37 -18.92 2.37
CA ASN A 189 3.04 -20.08 2.96
C ASN A 189 3.27 -21.21 1.94
N PRO A 190 2.30 -21.60 1.08
CA PRO A 190 2.52 -22.59 0.03
C PRO A 190 3.58 -22.16 -0.99
N ILE A 191 3.64 -20.87 -1.35
CA ILE A 191 4.64 -20.34 -2.30
C ILE A 191 6.03 -20.37 -1.68
N LEU A 192 6.12 -20.10 -0.37
CA LEU A 192 7.36 -20.01 0.38
C LEU A 192 7.82 -21.37 0.98
N GLY A 193 7.02 -22.43 0.81
CA GLY A 193 7.29 -23.73 1.44
C GLY A 193 7.19 -23.71 2.98
N ILE A 194 6.47 -22.76 3.54
CA ILE A 194 6.25 -22.62 4.99
C ILE A 194 5.06 -23.51 5.37
N LYS A 195 5.20 -24.27 6.47
CA LYS A 195 4.05 -25.00 7.04
C LYS A 195 3.18 -24.02 7.83
N PRO A 196 1.84 -24.06 7.69
CA PRO A 196 0.96 -23.21 8.48
C PRO A 196 1.25 -23.40 9.98
N GLU A 197 1.33 -22.32 10.74
CA GLU A 197 1.26 -22.44 12.18
C GLU A 197 -0.12 -22.98 12.58
N PRO A 198 -0.22 -23.89 13.57
CA PRO A 198 -1.51 -24.36 14.04
C PRO A 198 -2.32 -23.16 14.53
N LYS A 199 -3.56 -23.01 14.03
CA LYS A 199 -4.49 -21.99 14.53
C LYS A 199 -4.58 -22.15 16.07
N PRO A 200 -4.43 -21.08 16.85
CA PRO A 200 -4.81 -21.11 18.26
C PRO A 200 -6.22 -21.68 18.35
N ALA A 201 -6.45 -22.63 19.27
CA ALA A 201 -7.81 -23.08 19.54
C ALA A 201 -8.65 -21.83 19.84
N PRO A 202 -9.88 -21.71 19.31
CA PRO A 202 -10.75 -20.61 19.69
C PRO A 202 -10.80 -20.61 21.21
N ASP A 203 -10.43 -19.48 21.81
CA ASP A 203 -10.47 -19.32 23.26
C ASP A 203 -11.84 -19.81 23.72
N ALA A 204 -11.83 -20.80 24.62
CA ALA A 204 -13.03 -21.24 25.29
C ALA A 204 -13.65 -19.96 25.87
N GLU A 205 -14.80 -19.61 25.31
CA GLU A 205 -15.73 -18.59 25.76
C GLU A 205 -15.54 -18.39 27.26
N ALA A 206 -14.93 -17.26 27.64
CA ALA A 206 -14.63 -16.96 29.02
C ALA A 206 -15.94 -17.19 29.79
N ALA A 207 -15.93 -18.20 30.67
CA ALA A 207 -17.07 -18.52 31.49
C ALA A 207 -17.51 -17.22 32.18
N PRO A 208 -18.82 -16.90 32.21
CA PRO A 208 -19.28 -15.70 32.89
C PRO A 208 -18.72 -15.72 34.33
N GLU A 209 -18.09 -14.62 34.73
CA GLU A 209 -17.68 -14.40 36.10
C GLU A 209 -18.89 -14.69 37.01
N PRO A 210 -18.74 -15.47 38.09
CA PRO A 210 -19.85 -15.72 38.99
C PRO A 210 -20.30 -14.38 39.58
N GLU A 211 -21.58 -14.06 39.38
CA GLU A 211 -22.25 -12.97 40.06
C GLU A 211 -21.95 -13.09 41.56
N ALA A 212 -21.34 -12.04 42.13
CA ALA A 212 -21.12 -11.95 43.55
C ALA A 212 -22.48 -11.84 44.25
N GLU A 213 -22.93 -12.92 44.87
CA GLU A 213 -24.03 -12.91 45.84
C GLU A 213 -23.61 -12.11 47.10
N ASP A 214 -24.58 -11.34 47.60
CA ASP A 214 -24.61 -10.39 48.72
C ASP A 214 -23.75 -10.66 49.96
N HIS A 215 -23.28 -9.56 50.59
CA HIS A 215 -23.44 -9.28 52.03
C HIS A 215 -23.47 -7.78 52.34
#